data_AF-A0AAP6EFB2-F1
#
_entry.id   AF-A0AAP6EFB2-F1
#
_cell.length_a   1.000
_cell.length_b   1.000
_cell.length_c   1.000
_cell.angle_alpha   90.00
_cell.angle_beta   90.00
_cell.angle_gamma   90.00
#
_symmetry.space_group_name_H-M   'P 1'
#
loop_
_entity.id
_entity.type
_entity.pdbx_description
1 polymer ?
#
loop_
_entity_poly.entity_id
_entity_poly.type
_entity_poly.pdbx_seq_one_letter_code
_entity_poly.pdbx_strand_id
1 'polypeptide(L)'
;MVVQTEEPRIQHATRADSGWDCLGTPLGAAVKARRVELGLTQERLAAQAGMSQGALSRLERGRAVPTLPLLERLASAMSANLLIALSPTGTVQVAFRTPGTQTRRTLPTGRLAGVR
;
A
#
# COMPACT_ATOMS: atom_id res chain seq x y z
N MET A 1 43.65 6.20 16.30
CA MET A 1 42.83 6.84 15.26
C MET A 1 41.60 5.96 15.06
N VAL A 2 40.56 6.17 15.86
CA VAL A 2 39.32 5.39 15.80
C VAL A 2 38.30 6.27 15.10
N VAL A 3 37.98 5.95 13.85
CA VAL A 3 36.91 6.60 13.09
C VAL A 3 35.59 6.21 13.74
N GLN A 4 35.05 7.09 14.57
CA GLN A 4 33.70 6.99 15.10
C GLN A 4 32.74 7.07 13.91
N THR A 5 32.14 5.93 13.56
CA THR A 5 31.04 5.90 12.59
C THR A 5 29.79 6.20 13.39
N GLU A 6 29.36 7.47 13.39
CA GLU A 6 28.07 7.83 13.99
C GLU A 6 26.95 7.22 13.13
N GLU A 7 26.21 6.25 13.67
CA GLU A 7 24.98 5.76 13.05
C GLU A 7 24.01 6.94 12.82
N PRO A 8 23.35 7.00 11.65
CA PRO A 8 22.42 8.09 11.37
C PRO A 8 21.23 8.00 12.33
N ARG A 9 21.15 8.95 13.27
CA ARG A 9 19.98 9.15 14.14
C ARG A 9 18.76 9.42 13.25
N ILE A 10 17.90 8.42 13.05
CA ILE A 10 16.61 8.59 12.40
C ILE A 10 15.77 9.50 13.29
N GLN A 11 15.69 10.78 12.95
CA GLN A 11 14.85 11.76 13.65
C GLN A 11 13.38 11.42 13.35
N HIS A 12 12.59 11.13 14.39
CA HIS A 12 11.14 10.99 14.26
C HIS A 12 10.52 12.34 13.89
N ALA A 13 10.34 12.60 12.58
CA ALA A 13 9.72 13.81 12.07
C ALA A 13 8.29 14.00 12.63
N THR A 14 8.02 15.20 13.14
CA THR A 14 6.74 15.60 13.74
C THR A 14 5.60 15.68 12.70
N ARG A 15 4.36 15.64 13.22
CA ARG A 15 3.08 15.28 12.57
C ARG A 15 2.59 16.09 11.35
N ALA A 16 3.32 17.08 10.83
CA ALA A 16 2.81 17.99 9.79
C ALA A 16 3.66 18.15 8.52
N ASP A 17 4.95 17.80 8.53
CA ASP A 17 5.84 17.85 7.34
C ASP A 17 6.37 16.46 6.95
N SER A 18 5.70 15.42 7.44
CA SER A 18 6.16 14.05 7.25
C SER A 18 5.73 13.55 5.88
N GLY A 19 6.57 12.76 5.20
CA GLY A 19 6.25 12.05 3.95
C GLY A 19 5.05 11.08 4.05
N TRP A 20 4.16 11.24 5.03
CA TRP A 20 2.92 10.53 5.21
C TRP A 20 1.76 11.15 4.44
N ASP A 21 1.73 12.46 4.19
CA ASP A 21 0.66 13.07 3.38
C ASP A 21 0.65 12.53 1.95
N CYS A 22 1.83 12.24 1.42
CA CYS A 22 1.98 11.62 0.11
C CYS A 22 1.52 10.16 0.06
N LEU A 23 1.44 9.43 1.20
CA LEU A 23 0.90 8.06 1.25
C LEU A 23 -0.59 8.04 1.66
N GLY A 24 -0.98 8.84 2.64
CA GLY A 24 -2.31 8.82 3.24
C GLY A 24 -3.39 9.13 2.21
N THR A 25 -3.21 10.18 1.43
CA THR A 25 -4.18 10.60 0.39
C THR A 25 -4.37 9.54 -0.70
N PRO A 26 -3.32 9.03 -1.38
CA PRO A 26 -3.51 8.01 -2.41
C PRO A 26 -3.99 6.67 -1.86
N LEU A 27 -3.56 6.28 -0.65
CA LEU A 27 -4.08 5.07 -0.02
C LEU A 27 -5.57 5.19 0.29
N GLY A 28 -6.00 6.30 0.90
CA GLY A 28 -7.40 6.55 1.21
C GLY A 28 -8.28 6.53 -0.04
N ALA A 29 -7.80 7.15 -1.12
CA ALA A 29 -8.46 7.13 -2.41
C ALA A 29 -8.57 5.71 -2.99
N ALA A 30 -7.48 4.93 -2.96
CA ALA A 30 -7.47 3.56 -3.46
C ALA A 30 -8.40 2.64 -2.65
N VAL A 31 -8.43 2.78 -1.33
CA VAL A 31 -9.34 2.04 -0.44
C VAL A 31 -10.80 2.38 -0.77
N LYS A 32 -11.12 3.67 -0.89
CA LYS A 32 -12.47 4.12 -1.23
C LYS A 32 -12.91 3.60 -2.60
N ALA A 33 -12.06 3.73 -3.61
CA ALA A 33 -12.34 3.25 -4.96
C ALA A 33 -12.65 1.76 -4.96
N ARG A 34 -11.77 0.95 -4.36
CA ARG A 34 -11.95 -0.51 -4.28
C ARG A 34 -13.20 -0.89 -3.49
N ARG A 35 -13.48 -0.20 -2.38
CA ARG A 35 -14.69 -0.43 -1.58
C ARG A 35 -15.96 -0.22 -2.41
N VAL A 36 -16.01 0.85 -3.21
CA VAL A 36 -17.13 1.17 -4.09
C VAL A 36 -17.28 0.14 -5.21
N GLU A 37 -16.17 -0.30 -5.81
CA GLU A 37 -16.18 -1.38 -6.81
C GLU A 37 -16.77 -2.69 -6.25
N LEU A 38 -16.50 -2.99 -4.99
CA LEU A 38 -17.03 -4.17 -4.29
C LEU A 38 -18.47 -3.98 -3.77
N GLY A 39 -19.08 -2.80 -3.94
CA GLY A 39 -20.42 -2.49 -3.42
C GLY A 39 -20.50 -2.48 -1.89
N LEU A 40 -19.39 -2.25 -1.19
CA LEU A 40 -19.32 -2.29 0.26
C LEU A 40 -19.60 -0.91 0.88
N THR A 41 -20.35 -0.88 1.98
CA THR A 41 -20.44 0.32 2.83
C THR A 41 -19.17 0.47 3.66
N GLN A 42 -18.95 1.66 4.23
CA GLN A 42 -17.81 1.88 5.11
C GLN A 42 -17.90 0.99 6.36
N GLU A 43 -19.09 0.83 6.93
CA GLU A 43 -19.34 -0.04 8.08
C GLU A 43 -18.96 -1.49 7.79
N ARG A 44 -19.34 -2.00 6.62
CA ARG A 44 -19.03 -3.38 6.22
C ARG A 44 -17.54 -3.61 6.04
N LEU A 45 -16.85 -2.74 5.29
CA LEU A 45 -15.41 -2.86 5.12
C LEU A 45 -14.67 -2.71 6.45
N ALA A 46 -15.08 -1.76 7.29
CA ALA A 46 -14.46 -1.54 8.59
C ALA A 46 -14.59 -2.77 9.49
N ALA A 47 -15.78 -3.39 9.53
CA ALA A 47 -16.00 -4.64 10.25
C ALA A 47 -15.11 -5.78 9.73
N GLN A 48 -15.05 -5.98 8.40
CA GLN A 48 -14.18 -6.99 7.78
C GLN A 48 -12.70 -6.75 8.07
N ALA A 49 -12.28 -5.48 8.07
CA ALA A 49 -10.90 -5.09 8.37
C ALA A 49 -10.60 -5.05 9.87
N GLY A 50 -11.57 -5.28 10.77
CA GLY A 50 -11.38 -5.22 12.23
C GLY A 50 -11.06 -3.81 12.75
N MET A 51 -11.74 -2.79 12.23
CA MET A 51 -11.60 -1.40 12.66
C MET A 51 -12.97 -0.71 12.79
N SER A 52 -13.02 0.47 13.40
CA SER A 52 -14.25 1.25 13.46
C SER A 52 -14.55 1.97 12.14
N GLN A 53 -15.83 2.20 11.84
CA GLN A 53 -16.25 2.97 10.66
C GLN A 53 -15.63 4.38 10.66
N GLY A 54 -15.57 5.05 11.81
CA GLY A 54 -14.94 6.37 11.91
C GLY A 54 -13.42 6.34 11.62
N ALA A 55 -12.74 5.25 11.98
CA ALA A 55 -11.33 5.05 11.63
C ALA A 55 -11.16 4.81 10.12
N LEU A 56 -12.03 4.01 9.50
CA LEU A 56 -12.04 3.86 8.04
C LEU A 56 -12.34 5.18 7.31
N SER A 57 -13.30 5.97 7.79
CA SER A 57 -13.64 7.28 7.23
C SER A 57 -12.44 8.23 7.26
N ARG A 58 -11.66 8.25 8.36
CA ARG A 58 -10.43 9.05 8.45
C ARG A 58 -9.36 8.55 7.47
N LEU A 59 -9.23 7.23 7.34
CA LEU A 59 -8.30 6.61 6.40
C LEU A 59 -8.65 6.95 4.95
N GLU A 60 -9.92 6.86 4.55
CA GLU A 60 -10.37 7.22 3.19
C GLU A 60 -10.16 8.70 2.85
N ARG A 61 -10.05 9.56 3.87
CA ARG A 61 -9.74 10.99 3.74
C ARG A 61 -8.24 11.30 3.83
N GLY A 62 -7.39 10.27 3.92
CA GLY A 62 -5.94 10.42 4.08
C GLY A 62 -5.51 11.01 5.42
N ARG A 63 -6.39 11.01 6.43
CA ARG A 63 -6.12 11.60 7.77
C ARG A 63 -5.73 10.55 8.81
N ALA A 64 -5.30 9.37 8.37
CA ALA A 64 -4.83 8.30 9.24
C ALA A 64 -3.55 7.70 8.68
N VAL A 65 -2.57 7.47 9.56
CA VAL A 65 -1.36 6.71 9.25
C VAL A 65 -1.67 5.23 9.54
N PRO A 66 -1.85 4.40 8.50
CA PRO A 66 -2.08 2.97 8.70
C PRO A 66 -0.79 2.30 9.21
N THR A 67 -0.95 1.27 10.02
CA THR A 67 0.14 0.34 10.33
C THR A 67 0.20 -0.77 9.29
N LEU A 68 1.35 -1.42 9.10
CA LEU A 68 1.46 -2.58 8.20
C LEU A 68 0.39 -3.66 8.50
N PRO A 69 0.09 -4.03 9.76
CA PRO A 69 -1.00 -4.97 10.07
C PRO A 69 -2.39 -4.48 9.67
N LEU A 70 -2.64 -3.17 9.62
CA LEU A 70 -3.91 -2.66 9.09
C LEU A 70 -3.97 -2.80 7.57
N LEU A 71 -2.85 -2.57 6.87
CA LEU A 71 -2.77 -2.74 5.42
C LEU A 71 -3.02 -4.20 5.01
N GLU A 72 -2.47 -5.16 5.74
CA GLU A 72 -2.71 -6.59 5.54
C GLU A 72 -4.19 -6.95 5.72
N ARG A 73 -4.83 -6.45 6.78
CA ARG A 73 -6.27 -6.68 7.02
C ARG A 73 -7.14 -6.06 5.94
N LEU A 74 -6.79 -4.87 5.43
CA LEU A 74 -7.52 -4.24 4.32
C LEU A 74 -7.38 -5.05 3.02
N ALA A 75 -6.17 -5.50 2.69
CA ALA A 75 -5.91 -6.38 1.55
C ALA A 75 -6.73 -7.68 1.64
N SER A 76 -6.75 -8.31 2.81
CA SER A 76 -7.54 -9.52 3.10
C SER A 76 -9.05 -9.26 2.97
N ALA A 77 -9.56 -8.21 3.63
CA ALA A 77 -10.98 -7.83 3.60
C ALA A 77 -11.48 -7.55 2.16
N MET A 78 -10.61 -7.04 1.29
CA MET A 78 -10.94 -6.74 -0.11
C MET A 78 -10.62 -7.87 -1.09
N SER A 79 -10.10 -9.01 -0.59
CA SER A 79 -9.61 -10.14 -1.42
C SER A 79 -8.69 -9.66 -2.56
N ALA A 80 -7.76 -8.77 -2.23
CA ALA A 80 -6.92 -8.06 -3.19
C ALA A 80 -5.47 -7.95 -2.71
N ASN A 81 -4.53 -8.01 -3.63
CA ASN A 81 -3.13 -7.66 -3.40
C ASN A 81 -3.00 -6.14 -3.33
N LEU A 82 -2.54 -5.60 -2.20
CA LEU A 82 -2.20 -4.20 -2.05
C LEU A 82 -0.78 -3.95 -2.57
N LEU A 83 -0.66 -3.11 -3.60
CA LEU A 83 0.62 -2.65 -4.14
C LEU A 83 0.82 -1.18 -3.77
N ILE A 84 1.99 -0.88 -3.22
CA ILE A 84 2.44 0.47 -2.92
C ILE A 84 3.77 0.67 -3.62
N ALA A 85 3.83 1.61 -4.57
CA ALA A 85 5.05 2.00 -5.26
C ALA A 85 5.47 3.40 -4.82
N LEU A 86 6.73 3.53 -4.41
CA LEU A 86 7.36 4.78 -3.97
C LEU A 86 8.37 5.19 -5.03
N SER A 87 8.29 6.43 -5.51
CA SER A 87 9.25 7.02 -6.43
C SER A 87 10.18 7.98 -5.69
N PRO A 88 11.47 8.07 -6.07
CA PRO A 88 12.40 9.07 -5.53
C PRO A 88 11.91 10.52 -5.69
N THR A 89 11.03 10.78 -6.65
CA THR A 89 10.39 12.08 -6.87
C THR A 89 9.28 12.39 -5.84
N GLY A 90 9.11 11.57 -4.81
CA GLY A 90 8.08 11.75 -3.77
C GLY A 90 6.67 11.33 -4.21
N THR A 91 6.54 10.69 -5.38
CA THR A 91 5.26 10.16 -5.85
C THR A 91 4.98 8.81 -5.22
N VAL A 92 3.77 8.63 -4.69
CA VAL A 92 3.28 7.37 -4.15
C VAL A 92 2.09 6.90 -4.97
N GLN A 93 2.16 5.66 -5.46
CA GLN A 93 1.06 5.01 -6.14
C GLN A 93 0.55 3.84 -5.30
N VAL A 94 -0.76 3.76 -5.14
CA VAL A 94 -1.42 2.70 -4.37
C VAL A 94 -2.47 2.04 -5.25
N ALA A 95 -2.45 0.71 -5.31
CA ALA A 95 -3.41 -0.06 -6.09
C ALA A 95 -3.81 -1.35 -5.36
N PHE A 96 -5.11 -1.66 -5.39
CA PHE A 96 -5.62 -2.98 -5.04
C PHE A 96 -5.81 -3.80 -6.31
N ARG A 97 -5.03 -4.87 -6.48
CA ARG A 97 -5.17 -5.79 -7.60
C ARG A 97 -5.84 -7.05 -7.11
N THR A 98 -7.00 -7.40 -7.66
CA THR A 98 -7.54 -8.75 -7.46
C THR A 98 -6.45 -9.74 -7.90
N PRO A 99 -6.15 -10.79 -7.11
CA PRO A 99 -5.36 -11.89 -7.59
C PRO A 99 -6.17 -12.57 -8.69
N GLY A 100 -6.10 -12.01 -9.89
CA GLY A 100 -6.44 -12.73 -11.10
C GLY A 100 -5.46 -13.89 -11.19
N THR A 101 -5.94 -14.99 -11.74
CA THR A 101 -5.18 -16.10 -12.30
C THR A 101 -4.12 -15.52 -13.23
N GLN A 102 -3.01 -15.03 -12.68
CA GLN A 102 -1.81 -14.82 -13.46
C GLN A 102 -1.39 -16.22 -13.82
N THR A 103 -1.93 -16.72 -14.95
CA THR A 103 -1.33 -17.79 -15.73
C THR A 103 0.14 -17.44 -15.71
N ARG A 104 0.89 -18.27 -14.98
CA ARG A 104 2.33 -18.23 -14.90
C ARG A 104 2.76 -18.07 -16.34
N ARG A 105 3.16 -16.85 -16.73
CA ARG A 105 3.60 -16.59 -18.10
C ARG A 105 4.95 -17.26 -18.16
N THR A 106 4.92 -18.56 -18.41
CA THR A 106 6.09 -19.41 -18.59
C THR A 106 6.88 -18.71 -19.68
N LEU A 107 8.00 -18.10 -19.28
CA LEU A 107 8.99 -17.64 -20.22
C LEU A 107 9.36 -18.88 -21.04
N PRO A 108 9.14 -18.91 -22.36
CA PRO A 108 9.68 -20.00 -23.16
C PRO A 108 11.19 -19.95 -22.97
N THR A 109 11.73 -20.94 -22.26
CA THR A 109 13.18 -21.19 -22.12
C THR A 109 13.77 -21.71 -23.45
N GLY A 110 13.25 -21.21 -24.57
CA GLY A 110 13.71 -21.48 -25.92
C GLY A 110 15.11 -20.94 -26.10
N ARG A 111 16.09 -21.79 -25.75
CA ARG A 111 17.32 -22.06 -26.50
C ARG A 111 17.77 -20.86 -27.35
N LEU A 112 18.75 -20.11 -26.84
CA LEU A 112 19.64 -19.31 -27.69
C LEU A 112 20.44 -20.28 -28.58
N ALA A 113 19.79 -20.82 -29.60
CA ALA A 113 20.41 -21.62 -30.63
C ALA A 113 21.02 -20.68 -31.65
N GLY A 114 22.35 -20.58 -31.61
CA GLY A 114 23.16 -20.24 -32.77
C GLY A 114 23.02 -18.82 -33.31
N VAL A 115 23.81 -17.91 -32.76
CA VAL A 115 24.41 -16.87 -33.61
C VAL A 115 25.72 -17.46 -34.11
N ARG A 116 25.76 -17.71 -35.42
CA ARG A 116 26.96 -18.09 -36.17
C ARG A 116 27.88 -16.89 -36.35
#